data_AF-A0A8X6LS25-F1
#
_entry.id   AF-A0A8X6LS25-F1
#
_cell.length_a   1.000
_cell.length_b   1.000
_cell.length_c   1.000
_cell.angle_alpha   90.00
_cell.angle_beta   90.00
_cell.angle_gamma   90.00
#
_symmetry.space_group_name_H-M   'P 1'
#
loop_
_entity.id
_entity.type
_entity.pdbx_description
1 polymer ?
#
loop_
_entity_poly.entity_id
_entity_poly.type
_entity_poly.pdbx_seq_one_letter_code
_entity_poly.pdbx_strand_id
1 'polypeptide(L)'
;MEAKKNLRALWQSSSTTKSWGEVDLADQMANVYELDQKSCKWWKKVFFRLLMGAVVISWNVYCELKHRKTPLLEFIVPLAETLMASRELNAQYQRRRGTGRPSKTSQSLLDVGDHLPITKTRRRCRKCALQKKESRAKVM
;
A
#
# COMPACT_ATOMS: atom_id res chain seq x y z
N MET A 1 1.15 -50.66 -30.46
CA MET A 1 1.17 -49.91 -29.18
C MET A 1 1.75 -48.49 -29.30
N GLU A 2 2.34 -48.11 -30.43
CA GLU A 2 2.95 -46.79 -30.68
C GLU A 2 1.95 -45.60 -30.68
N ALA A 3 0.75 -45.78 -31.25
CA ALA A 3 -0.22 -44.69 -31.38
C ALA A 3 -0.73 -44.12 -30.04
N LYS A 4 -0.79 -44.93 -28.98
CA LYS A 4 -1.23 -44.49 -27.63
C LYS A 4 -0.14 -43.72 -26.88
N LYS A 5 1.15 -43.94 -27.20
CA LYS A 5 2.28 -43.19 -26.63
C LYS A 5 2.34 -41.76 -27.18
N ASN A 6 2.09 -41.61 -28.48
CA ASN A 6 2.07 -40.30 -29.15
C ASN A 6 0.92 -39.41 -28.69
N LEU A 7 -0.26 -39.99 -28.43
CA LEU A 7 -1.40 -39.23 -27.88
C LEU A 7 -1.15 -38.75 -26.44
N ARG A 8 -0.51 -39.56 -25.58
CA ARG A 8 -0.14 -39.11 -24.21
C ARG A 8 0.92 -38.00 -24.23
N ALA A 9 1.91 -38.10 -25.11
CA ALA A 9 2.94 -37.06 -25.26
C ALA A 9 2.35 -35.73 -25.78
N LEU A 10 1.40 -35.78 -26.73
CA LEU A 10 0.66 -34.61 -27.22
C LEU A 10 -0.28 -34.00 -26.18
N TRP A 11 -0.95 -34.82 -25.37
CA TRP A 11 -1.78 -34.33 -24.27
C TRP A 11 -0.95 -33.74 -23.12
N GLN A 12 0.21 -34.32 -22.81
CA GLN A 12 1.16 -33.79 -21.81
C GLN A 12 1.86 -32.52 -22.30
N SER A 13 2.15 -32.38 -23.60
CA SER A 13 2.71 -31.13 -24.14
C SER A 13 1.67 -29.99 -24.20
N SER A 14 0.41 -30.30 -24.51
CA SER A 14 -0.67 -29.30 -24.52
C SER A 14 -1.07 -28.80 -23.13
N SER A 15 -0.93 -29.62 -22.08
CA SER A 15 -1.24 -29.21 -20.70
C SER A 15 -0.08 -28.45 -20.03
N THR A 16 1.17 -28.81 -20.34
CA THR A 16 2.36 -28.13 -19.80
C THR A 16 2.56 -26.74 -20.41
N THR A 17 2.47 -26.58 -21.73
CA THR A 17 2.58 -25.26 -22.39
C THR A 17 1.59 -24.23 -21.84
N LYS A 18 0.40 -24.69 -21.45
CA LYS A 18 -0.64 -23.85 -20.85
C LYS A 18 -0.24 -23.34 -19.46
N SER A 19 0.37 -24.17 -18.62
CA SER A 19 0.83 -23.76 -17.28
C SER A 19 2.04 -22.82 -17.33
N TRP A 20 2.97 -23.02 -18.27
CA TRP A 20 4.14 -22.15 -18.40
C TRP A 20 3.75 -20.72 -18.81
N GLY A 21 2.81 -20.58 -19.75
CA GLY A 21 2.34 -19.25 -20.19
C GLY A 21 1.59 -18.47 -19.12
N GLU A 22 0.95 -19.16 -18.17
CA GLU A 22 0.26 -18.52 -17.05
C GLU A 22 1.24 -17.98 -16.00
N VAL A 23 2.36 -18.69 -15.78
CA VAL A 23 3.45 -18.21 -14.92
C VAL A 23 4.11 -16.96 -15.51
N ASP A 24 4.40 -16.95 -16.82
CA ASP A 24 4.99 -15.80 -17.50
C ASP A 24 4.05 -14.59 -17.48
N LEU A 25 2.75 -14.81 -17.68
CA LEU A 25 1.74 -13.76 -17.58
C LEU A 25 1.65 -13.20 -16.15
N ALA A 26 1.75 -14.07 -15.14
CA ALA A 26 1.76 -13.64 -13.75
C ALA A 26 3.01 -12.80 -13.42
N ASP A 27 4.19 -13.18 -13.93
CA ASP A 27 5.42 -12.40 -13.76
C ASP A 27 5.32 -11.04 -14.47
N GLN A 28 4.78 -11.02 -15.70
CA GLN A 28 4.52 -9.78 -16.43
C GLN A 28 3.59 -8.85 -15.65
N MET A 29 2.50 -9.39 -15.08
CA MET A 29 1.54 -8.63 -14.28
C MET A 29 2.14 -8.14 -12.95
N ALA A 30 3.02 -8.93 -12.32
CA ALA A 30 3.73 -8.53 -11.11
C ALA A 30 4.66 -7.34 -11.35
N ASN A 31 5.24 -7.22 -12.55
CA ASN A 31 6.08 -6.09 -12.95
C ASN A 31 5.29 -4.79 -13.21
N VAL A 32 3.97 -4.86 -13.48
CA VAL A 32 3.14 -3.65 -13.71
C VAL A 32 3.03 -2.77 -12.46
N TYR A 33 2.97 -3.40 -11.27
CA TYR A 33 2.92 -2.72 -9.97
C TYR A 33 4.16 -3.05 -9.14
N GLU A 34 5.35 -2.95 -9.75
CA GLU A 34 6.60 -3.31 -9.08
C GLU A 34 6.79 -2.51 -7.77
N LEU A 35 7.00 -3.24 -6.68
CA LEU A 35 7.37 -2.67 -5.38
C LEU A 35 8.90 -2.49 -5.32
N ASP A 36 9.48 -1.69 -6.22
CA ASP A 36 10.92 -1.46 -6.21
C ASP A 36 11.32 -0.47 -5.11
N GLN A 37 11.76 -1.02 -3.98
CA GLN A 37 12.39 -0.24 -2.93
C GLN A 37 13.90 -0.23 -3.15
N LYS A 38 14.48 0.98 -3.30
CA LYS A 38 15.94 1.17 -3.31
C LYS A 38 16.54 0.60 -2.02
N SER A 39 17.22 -0.55 -2.13
CA SER A 39 17.88 -1.19 -0.99
C SER A 39 19.18 -1.85 -1.39
N CYS A 40 20.21 -1.70 -0.54
CA CYS A 40 21.49 -2.38 -0.68
C CYS A 40 21.42 -3.88 -0.38
N LYS A 41 20.29 -4.36 0.15
CA LYS A 41 20.07 -5.73 0.59
C LYS A 41 19.33 -6.51 -0.51
N TRP A 42 20.04 -7.40 -1.20
CA TRP A 42 19.50 -8.17 -2.34
C TRP A 42 18.25 -9.00 -1.99
N TRP A 43 18.21 -9.61 -0.80
CA TRP A 43 17.10 -10.44 -0.32
C TRP A 43 15.78 -9.67 -0.21
N LYS A 44 15.81 -8.36 0.01
CA LYS A 44 14.59 -7.54 0.00
C LYS A 44 13.95 -7.48 -1.37
N LYS A 45 14.75 -7.42 -2.44
CA LYS A 45 14.23 -7.45 -3.82
C LYS A 45 13.53 -8.77 -4.10
N VAL A 46 14.12 -9.88 -3.66
CA VAL A 46 13.50 -11.22 -3.78
C VAL A 46 12.19 -11.28 -3.01
N PHE A 47 12.15 -10.79 -1.77
CA PHE A 47 10.94 -10.75 -0.97
C PHE A 47 9.80 -10.00 -1.66
N PHE A 48 10.05 -8.78 -2.16
CA PHE A 48 9.01 -7.99 -2.81
C PHE A 48 8.54 -8.58 -4.13
N ARG A 49 9.42 -9.26 -4.88
CA ARG A 49 9.03 -10.02 -6.08
C ARG A 49 8.10 -11.18 -5.75
N LEU A 50 8.43 -11.97 -4.72
CA LEU A 50 7.57 -13.07 -4.27
C LEU A 50 6.24 -12.56 -3.73
N LEU A 51 6.23 -11.45 -2.99
CA LEU A 51 5.02 -10.84 -2.47
C LEU A 51 4.08 -10.40 -3.60
N MET A 52 4.60 -9.70 -4.61
CA MET A 52 3.78 -9.28 -5.76
C MET A 52 3.29 -10.47 -6.58
N GLY A 53 4.11 -11.50 -6.77
CA GLY A 53 3.66 -12.74 -7.40
C GLY A 53 2.50 -13.40 -6.66
N ALA A 54 2.56 -13.48 -5.32
CA ALA A 54 1.47 -14.01 -4.51
C ALA A 54 0.19 -13.16 -4.62
N VAL A 55 0.31 -11.84 -4.66
CA VAL A 55 -0.82 -10.93 -4.87
C VAL A 55 -1.48 -11.19 -6.23
N VAL A 56 -0.71 -11.31 -7.31
CA VAL A 56 -1.24 -11.59 -8.66
C VAL A 56 -1.93 -12.95 -8.71
N ILE A 57 -1.35 -13.99 -8.10
CA ILE A 57 -1.98 -15.31 -8.02
C ILE A 57 -3.32 -15.22 -7.26
N SER A 58 -3.34 -14.52 -6.11
CA SER A 58 -4.58 -14.35 -5.33
C SER A 58 -5.65 -13.55 -6.08
N TRP A 59 -5.24 -12.57 -6.88
CA TRP A 59 -6.13 -11.80 -7.74
C TRP A 59 -6.73 -12.64 -8.87
N ASN A 60 -5.94 -13.53 -9.48
CA ASN A 60 -6.44 -14.45 -10.51
C ASN A 60 -7.53 -15.37 -9.92
N VAL A 61 -7.26 -15.99 -8.77
CA VAL A 61 -8.24 -16.81 -8.03
C VAL A 61 -9.48 -15.99 -7.66
N TYR A 62 -9.33 -14.75 -7.23
CA TYR A 62 -10.46 -13.86 -6.92
C TYR A 62 -11.32 -13.57 -8.15
N CYS A 63 -10.70 -13.31 -9.31
CA CYS A 63 -11.42 -13.07 -10.56
C CYS A 63 -12.17 -14.31 -11.04
N GLU A 64 -11.58 -15.50 -10.88
CA GLU A 64 -12.24 -16.78 -11.16
C GLU A 64 -13.45 -17.00 -10.27
N LEU A 65 -13.30 -16.79 -8.95
CA LEU A 65 -14.39 -16.97 -7.97
C LEU A 65 -15.55 -16.00 -8.15
N LYS A 66 -15.27 -14.76 -8.55
CA LYS A 66 -16.30 -13.72 -8.76
C LYS A 66 -16.88 -13.74 -10.17
N HIS A 67 -16.34 -14.56 -11.08
CA HIS A 67 -16.66 -14.55 -12.51
C HIS A 67 -16.63 -13.14 -13.13
N ARG A 68 -15.76 -12.27 -12.61
CA ARG A 68 -15.62 -10.87 -13.01
C ARG A 68 -14.14 -10.52 -13.08
N LYS A 69 -13.75 -9.89 -14.19
CA LYS A 69 -12.39 -9.37 -14.36
C LYS A 69 -12.35 -7.97 -13.74
N THR A 70 -11.84 -7.90 -12.52
CA THR A 70 -11.57 -6.64 -11.82
C THR A 70 -10.12 -6.24 -12.11
N PRO A 71 -9.79 -4.98 -12.42
CA PRO A 71 -8.39 -4.59 -12.61
C PRO A 71 -7.57 -4.80 -11.34
N LEU A 72 -6.29 -5.14 -11.50
CA LEU A 72 -5.41 -5.51 -10.40
C LEU A 72 -5.29 -4.41 -9.31
N LEU A 73 -5.30 -3.13 -9.69
CA LEU A 73 -5.26 -2.02 -8.72
C LEU A 73 -6.47 -1.99 -7.79
N GLU A 74 -7.67 -2.24 -8.33
CA GLU A 74 -8.92 -2.29 -7.55
C GLU A 74 -8.94 -3.47 -6.58
N PHE A 75 -8.11 -4.49 -6.80
CA PHE A 75 -7.89 -5.57 -5.85
C PHE A 75 -6.84 -5.22 -4.80
N ILE A 76 -5.73 -4.57 -5.21
CA ILE A 76 -4.61 -4.24 -4.31
C ILE A 76 -5.02 -3.20 -3.26
N VAL A 77 -5.79 -2.17 -3.63
CA VAL A 77 -6.13 -1.07 -2.69
C VAL A 77 -6.94 -1.59 -1.48
N PRO A 78 -8.06 -2.30 -1.65
CA PRO A 78 -8.80 -2.88 -0.52
C PRO A 78 -8.00 -3.95 0.23
N LEU A 79 -7.16 -4.71 -0.48
CA LEU A 79 -6.27 -5.69 0.16
C LEU A 79 -5.28 -4.99 1.11
N ALA A 80 -4.67 -3.89 0.68
CA ALA A 80 -3.77 -3.11 1.52
C ALA A 80 -4.50 -2.51 2.73
N GLU A 81 -5.69 -1.95 2.53
CA GLU A 81 -6.52 -1.39 3.60
C GLU A 81 -6.89 -2.44 4.65
N THR A 82 -7.32 -3.63 4.23
CA THR A 82 -7.66 -4.74 5.14
C THR A 82 -6.44 -5.25 5.92
N LEU A 83 -5.28 -5.37 5.25
CA LEU A 83 -4.03 -5.74 5.91
C LEU A 83 -3.59 -4.67 6.93
N MET A 84 -3.77 -3.39 6.63
CA MET A 84 -3.48 -2.30 7.56
C MET A 84 -4.45 -2.27 8.74
N ALA A 85 -5.75 -2.45 8.51
CA ALA A 85 -6.77 -2.48 9.57
C ALA A 85 -6.56 -3.65 10.54
N SER A 86 -6.14 -4.82 10.03
CA SER A 86 -5.81 -5.99 10.87
C SER A 86 -4.69 -5.69 11.88
N ARG A 87 -3.78 -4.77 11.52
CA ARG A 87 -2.68 -4.34 12.37
C ARG A 87 -3.14 -3.43 13.49
N GLU A 88 -4.13 -2.56 13.27
CA GLU A 88 -4.63 -1.66 14.31
C GLU A 88 -5.33 -2.42 15.45
N LEU A 89 -5.97 -3.56 15.14
CA LEU A 89 -6.58 -4.43 16.15
C LEU A 89 -5.55 -5.19 17.00
N ASN A 90 -4.35 -5.47 16.46
CA ASN A 90 -3.31 -6.28 17.11
C ASN A 90 -2.07 -5.48 17.56
N ALA A 91 -2.00 -4.19 17.26
CA ALA A 91 -0.83 -3.37 17.56
C ALA A 91 -0.79 -2.94 19.03
N GLN A 92 -0.27 -3.82 19.89
CA GLN A 92 0.37 -3.42 21.15
C GLN A 92 1.69 -2.66 20.91
N TYR A 93 2.18 -2.62 19.66
CA TYR A 93 3.38 -1.88 19.29
C TYR A 93 3.08 -0.38 19.12
N GLN A 94 3.12 0.34 20.25
CA GLN A 94 3.36 1.78 20.26
C GLN A 94 4.67 2.02 19.51
N ARG A 95 4.63 2.53 18.28
CA ARG A 95 5.82 3.12 17.65
C ARG A 95 6.33 4.14 18.65
N ARG A 96 7.43 3.86 19.35
CA ARG A 96 8.17 4.88 20.11
C ARG A 96 8.50 5.94 19.07
N ARG A 97 7.72 7.02 19.04
CA ARG A 97 8.08 8.20 18.27
C ARG A 97 9.46 8.54 18.80
N GLY A 98 10.48 8.37 17.97
CA GLY A 98 11.82 8.77 18.33
C GLY A 98 11.72 10.18 18.89
N THR A 99 12.41 10.44 20.00
CA THR A 99 12.52 11.76 20.62
C THR A 99 13.06 12.74 19.60
N GLY A 100 12.15 13.31 18.82
CA GLY A 100 12.41 14.05 17.61
C GLY A 100 11.12 14.75 17.24
N ARG A 101 11.23 16.08 17.12
CA ARG A 101 10.15 17.06 16.90
C ARG A 101 8.96 16.48 16.13
N PRO A 102 7.72 16.51 16.67
CA PRO A 102 6.55 16.13 15.89
C PRO A 102 6.50 17.00 14.62
N SER A 103 6.43 16.37 13.46
CA SER A 103 6.16 17.08 12.20
C SER A 103 4.80 17.76 12.33
N LYS A 104 4.73 19.04 11.92
CA LYS A 104 3.49 19.82 11.93
C LYS A 104 2.34 19.15 11.16
N THR A 105 2.65 18.18 10.31
CA THR A 105 1.70 17.47 9.45
C THR A 105 0.88 16.38 10.14
N SER A 106 1.10 16.09 11.44
CA SER A 106 0.15 15.26 12.20
C SER A 106 -0.98 16.06 12.85
N GLN A 107 -1.06 17.37 12.59
CA GLN A 107 -2.31 18.11 12.75
C GLN A 107 -3.20 17.72 11.57
N SER A 108 -3.86 16.59 11.74
CA SER A 108 -5.20 16.28 11.24
C SER A 108 -5.55 16.90 9.88
N LEU A 109 -5.56 16.08 8.83
CA LEU A 109 -6.34 16.36 7.62
C LEU A 109 -7.86 16.50 7.89
N LEU A 110 -8.32 16.35 9.15
CA LEU A 110 -9.68 16.67 9.59
C LEU A 110 -9.82 18.13 10.09
N ASP A 111 -8.75 18.94 10.06
CA ASP A 111 -8.75 20.33 10.57
C ASP A 111 -8.95 21.38 9.45
N VAL A 112 -9.69 20.99 8.40
CA VAL A 112 -10.09 21.89 7.31
C VAL A 112 -11.23 22.79 7.82
N GLY A 113 -10.87 23.79 8.63
CA GLY A 113 -11.83 24.79 9.12
C GLY A 113 -11.37 25.60 10.33
N ASP A 114 -10.54 25.03 11.20
CA ASP A 114 -10.18 25.66 12.49
C ASP A 114 -9.20 26.83 12.40
N HIS A 115 -8.65 27.08 11.21
CA HIS A 115 -7.73 28.20 10.95
C HIS A 115 -8.39 29.38 10.23
N LEU A 116 -9.70 29.35 9.97
CA LEU A 116 -10.43 30.51 9.49
C LEU A 116 -10.43 31.59 10.59
N PRO A 117 -9.99 32.84 10.29
CA PRO A 117 -9.93 33.89 11.30
C PRO A 117 -11.35 34.29 11.71
N ILE A 118 -11.81 33.76 12.83
CA ILE A 118 -12.99 34.27 13.52
C ILE A 118 -12.63 35.67 14.02
N THR A 119 -13.37 36.68 13.58
CA THR A 119 -13.21 38.09 14.01
C THR A 119 -13.56 38.25 15.49
N LYS A 120 -12.62 37.86 16.36
CA LYS A 120 -12.68 38.09 17.80
C LYS A 120 -11.62 39.10 18.22
N THR A 121 -11.84 39.71 19.38
CA THR A 121 -10.99 40.74 19.98
C THR A 121 -9.52 40.32 19.99
N ARG A 122 -8.63 41.28 19.68
CA ARG A 122 -7.19 41.09 19.44
C ARG A 122 -6.49 40.36 20.60
N ARG A 123 -6.23 39.06 20.44
CA ARG A 123 -5.48 38.23 21.39
C ARG A 123 -3.97 38.30 21.14
N ARG A 124 -3.18 38.03 22.19
CA ARG A 124 -1.72 37.82 22.07
C ARG A 124 -1.47 36.51 21.32
N CYS A 125 -0.41 36.44 20.50
CA CYS A 125 -0.03 35.16 19.89
C CYS A 125 0.39 34.15 20.98
N ARG A 126 0.29 32.85 20.70
CA ARG A 126 0.56 31.77 21.67
C ARG A 126 1.92 31.91 22.36
N LYS A 127 2.95 32.33 21.63
CA LYS A 127 4.30 32.56 22.17
C LYS A 127 4.36 33.72 23.16
N CYS A 128 3.75 34.85 22.84
CA CYS A 128 3.74 36.04 23.70
C CYS A 128 2.85 35.86 24.94
N ALA A 129 1.75 35.11 24.81
CA ALA A 129 0.91 34.75 25.95
C ALA A 129 1.68 33.87 26.96
N LEU A 130 2.40 32.86 26.47
CA LEU A 130 3.23 31.98 27.32
C LEU A 130 4.37 32.73 28.01
N GLN A 131 4.97 33.72 27.32
CA GLN A 131 6.07 34.52 27.87
C GLN A 131 5.61 35.72 28.72
N LYS A 132 4.30 35.87 28.98
CA LYS A 132 3.69 37.03 29.66
C LYS A 132 4.12 38.39 29.10
N LYS A 133 4.50 38.45 27.82
CA LYS A 133 4.90 39.70 27.16
C LYS A 133 3.68 40.44 26.66
N GLU A 134 3.66 41.75 26.85
CA GLU A 134 2.54 42.61 26.46
C GLU A 134 2.65 43.14 25.01
N SER A 135 3.15 42.32 24.09
CA SER A 135 3.14 42.67 22.66
C SER A 135 1.88 42.12 21.99
N ARG A 136 1.08 43.03 21.41
CA ARG A 136 -0.10 42.69 20.59
C ARG A 136 0.26 42.91 19.11
N ALA A 137 0.02 41.94 18.24
CA ALA A 137 0.34 42.05 16.80
C ALA A 137 -0.43 43.21 16.14
N LYS A 138 0.27 44.19 15.54
CA LYS A 138 -0.35 45.30 14.81
C LYS A 138 -0.81 44.77 13.45
N VAL A 139 -2.11 44.70 13.24
CA VAL A 139 -2.66 44.49 11.89
C VAL A 139 -2.53 45.85 11.19
N MET A 140 -1.79 45.90 10.09
CA MET A 140 -1.94 46.93 9.07
C MET A 140 -3.10 46.53 8.16
#